data_AF-A0A387FWV0-F1
#
_entry.id   AF-A0A387FWV0-F1
#
_cell.length_a   1.000
_cell.length_b   1.000
_cell.length_c   1.000
_cell.angle_alpha   90.00
_cell.angle_beta   90.00
_cell.angle_gamma   90.00
#
_symmetry.space_group_name_H-M   'P 1'
#
loop_
_entity.id
_entity.type
_entity.pdbx_description
1 polymer ?
#
loop_
_entity_poly.entity_id
_entity_poly.type
_entity_poly.pdbx_seq_one_letter_code
_entity_poly.pdbx_strand_id
1 'polypeptide(L)'
;MLHIYLDTALLAIPNYAYGMTSAEVQELLDRVTHFSTILSEKLPLRIVVADDAESELDQDFPTHESIQEFLEQEQLTDFYSTNDLLSQYLTILGKASRPIDLGTFEVHQASDFSSDPELPPGLGPADLLAESQRVFATVAVRADASATAWWVGSAMNGTSNQSFDVSASVVAASHDPAPVDGALPFSFTRAARTIERLKDLVDSNSAEVLWKAARSPEELHMAITLGALAVRRSMHPESGLEDLLTFTVGTEFAASLITHQCGGSQNYSSTTFQRCCQVIADIGVVETKIMGRPTQIRREADNSGAYRVHITKGHQALRLLYWDTPGGIEFANVEVKKKIAIEAGNIAQRKNVCIKQVLD
;
A
#
# COMPACT_ATOMS: atom_id res chain seq x y z
N MET A 1 -8.43 -0.44 -0.08
CA MET A 1 -7.49 -0.44 1.08
C MET A 1 -6.31 -1.33 0.78
N LEU A 2 -5.09 -0.86 1.09
CA LEU A 2 -3.88 -1.69 1.00
C LEU A 2 -3.83 -2.65 2.19
N HIS A 3 -3.54 -3.91 1.93
CA HIS A 3 -3.28 -4.93 2.94
C HIS A 3 -1.83 -5.39 2.79
N ILE A 4 -1.08 -5.38 3.89
CA ILE A 4 0.27 -5.92 3.97
C ILE A 4 0.19 -7.15 4.86
N TYR A 5 0.29 -8.33 4.26
CA TYR A 5 0.34 -9.60 4.97
C TYR A 5 1.78 -9.83 5.42
N LEU A 6 2.06 -9.67 6.71
CA LEU A 6 3.39 -9.89 7.27
C LEU A 6 3.71 -11.37 7.31
N ASP A 7 4.90 -11.67 6.84
CA ASP A 7 5.53 -12.97 6.97
C ASP A 7 5.85 -13.24 8.44
N THR A 8 5.33 -14.35 8.99
CA THR A 8 5.53 -14.71 10.39
C THR A 8 7.01 -14.93 10.70
N ALA A 9 7.84 -15.28 9.70
CA ALA A 9 9.28 -15.33 9.84
C ALA A 9 9.87 -13.99 10.33
N LEU A 10 9.31 -12.85 9.92
CA LEU A 10 9.77 -11.54 10.39
C LEU A 10 9.57 -11.36 11.91
N LEU A 11 8.66 -12.13 12.51
CA LEU A 11 8.37 -12.10 13.94
C LEU A 11 9.26 -13.08 14.74
N ALA A 12 10.03 -13.92 14.07
CA ALA A 12 10.90 -14.94 14.67
C ALA A 12 12.40 -14.63 14.57
N ILE A 13 12.79 -13.47 14.00
CA ILE A 13 14.20 -13.07 13.76
C ILE A 13 15.15 -13.42 14.92
N PRO A 14 14.83 -13.13 16.21
CA PRO A 14 15.77 -13.39 17.31
C PRO A 14 16.14 -14.87 17.47
N ASN A 15 15.33 -15.79 16.94
CA ASN A 15 15.50 -17.23 17.12
C ASN A 15 16.25 -17.92 15.97
N TYR A 16 16.35 -17.30 14.78
CA TYR A 16 16.99 -17.93 13.62
C TYR A 16 18.02 -17.09 12.87
N ALA A 17 18.12 -15.78 13.12
CA ALA A 17 19.03 -14.91 12.36
C ALA A 17 20.52 -15.04 12.77
N TYR A 18 20.85 -16.03 13.59
CA TYR A 18 22.23 -16.32 14.00
C TYR A 18 23.14 -16.58 12.80
N GLY A 19 24.24 -15.84 12.71
CA GLY A 19 25.23 -16.01 11.64
C GLY A 19 24.90 -15.26 10.34
N MET A 20 23.81 -14.49 10.30
CA MET A 20 23.64 -13.41 9.32
C MET A 20 24.66 -12.30 9.58
N THR A 21 24.89 -11.42 8.61
CA THR A 21 25.72 -10.24 8.86
C THR A 21 24.98 -9.25 9.76
N SER A 22 25.71 -8.50 10.59
CA SER A 22 25.08 -7.51 11.49
C SER A 22 24.24 -6.47 10.74
N ALA A 23 24.58 -6.16 9.48
CA ALA A 23 23.80 -5.25 8.64
C ALA A 23 22.44 -5.85 8.25
N GLU A 24 22.40 -7.13 7.90
CA GLU A 24 21.16 -7.85 7.57
C GLU A 24 20.25 -7.96 8.78
N VAL A 25 20.80 -8.35 9.94
CA VAL A 25 20.05 -8.39 11.20
C VAL A 25 19.44 -7.04 11.52
N GLN A 26 20.24 -5.98 11.45
CA GLN A 26 19.79 -4.63 11.73
C GLN A 26 18.65 -4.21 10.80
N GLU A 27 18.75 -4.56 9.51
CA GLU A 27 17.70 -4.25 8.54
C GLU A 27 16.36 -4.94 8.86
N LEU A 28 16.41 -6.21 9.28
CA LEU A 28 15.23 -6.97 9.68
C LEU A 28 14.59 -6.40 10.96
N LEU A 29 15.39 -6.00 11.95
CA LEU A 29 14.89 -5.34 13.17
C LEU A 29 14.27 -3.96 12.88
N ASP A 30 14.90 -3.18 11.99
CA ASP A 30 14.35 -1.91 11.51
C ASP A 30 13.00 -2.11 10.81
N ARG A 31 12.83 -3.22 10.10
CA ARG A 31 11.59 -3.58 9.42
C ARG A 31 10.47 -3.91 10.40
N VAL A 32 10.77 -4.65 11.48
CA VAL A 32 9.83 -4.87 12.59
C VAL A 32 9.42 -3.53 13.22
N THR A 33 10.40 -2.67 13.51
CA THR A 33 10.15 -1.32 14.04
C THR A 33 9.23 -0.52 13.11
N HIS A 34 9.48 -0.59 11.80
CA HIS A 34 8.70 0.11 10.79
C HIS A 34 7.23 -0.34 10.76
N PHE A 35 6.95 -1.64 10.69
CA PHE A 35 5.58 -2.15 10.69
C PHE A 35 4.84 -1.91 12.01
N SER A 36 5.55 -1.96 13.14
CA SER A 36 4.98 -1.58 14.43
C SER A 36 4.59 -0.10 14.49
N THR A 37 5.41 0.78 13.92
CA THR A 37 5.13 2.21 13.81
C THR A 37 3.90 2.46 12.92
N ILE A 38 3.84 1.82 11.75
CA ILE A 38 2.68 1.90 10.84
C ILE A 38 1.37 1.57 11.54
N LEU A 39 1.35 0.52 12.37
CA LEU A 39 0.16 0.10 13.13
C LEU A 39 -0.32 1.13 14.16
N SER A 40 0.55 2.05 14.56
CA SER A 40 0.22 3.13 15.48
C SER A 40 -0.27 4.39 14.75
N GLU A 41 -0.09 4.45 13.43
CA GLU A 41 -0.46 5.57 12.57
C GLU A 41 -1.84 5.41 11.93
N LYS A 42 -2.50 6.53 11.62
CA LYS A 42 -3.81 6.54 10.96
C LYS A 42 -3.69 6.52 9.44
N LEU A 43 -3.08 5.47 8.91
CA LEU A 43 -2.92 5.27 7.47
C LEU A 43 -4.08 4.45 6.87
N PRO A 44 -4.45 4.66 5.60
CA PRO A 44 -5.50 3.88 4.91
C PRO A 44 -4.97 2.52 4.42
N LEU A 45 -4.33 1.78 5.32
CA LEU A 45 -3.81 0.44 5.10
C LEU A 45 -4.11 -0.47 6.29
N ARG A 46 -3.96 -1.79 6.10
CA ARG A 46 -4.02 -2.78 7.17
C ARG A 46 -2.80 -3.68 7.15
N ILE A 47 -2.21 -3.87 8.31
CA ILE A 47 -1.25 -4.94 8.55
C ILE A 47 -2.05 -6.18 8.92
N VAL A 48 -1.73 -7.30 8.28
CA VAL A 48 -2.36 -8.60 8.46
C VAL A 48 -1.29 -9.60 8.87
N VAL A 49 -1.60 -10.47 9.82
CA VAL A 49 -0.77 -11.63 10.19
C VAL A 49 -1.65 -12.88 10.13
N ALA A 50 -1.06 -14.06 10.05
CA ALA A 50 -1.81 -15.31 10.00
C ALA A 50 -2.78 -15.51 11.16
N ASP A 51 -3.90 -16.20 10.91
CA ASP A 51 -4.89 -16.51 11.96
C ASP A 51 -4.24 -17.28 13.13
N ASP A 52 -3.23 -18.10 12.83
CA ASP A 52 -2.49 -18.97 13.73
C ASP A 52 -1.03 -18.52 13.98
N ALA A 53 -0.69 -17.26 13.71
CA ALA A 53 0.71 -16.78 13.78
C ALA A 53 1.42 -17.12 15.10
N GLU A 54 0.75 -17.02 16.25
CA GLU A 54 1.33 -17.40 17.55
C GLU A 54 1.62 -18.91 17.67
N SER A 55 0.80 -19.75 17.04
CA SER A 55 1.01 -21.20 17.00
C SER A 55 2.10 -21.58 15.99
N GLU A 56 2.20 -20.87 14.87
CA GLU A 56 3.28 -21.05 13.89
C GLU A 56 4.64 -20.60 14.46
N LEU A 57 4.64 -19.58 15.32
CA LEU A 57 5.85 -19.16 16.03
C LEU A 57 6.29 -20.21 17.07
N ASP A 58 5.39 -20.82 17.85
CA ASP A 58 5.68 -21.82 18.89
C ASP A 58 7.03 -21.59 19.63
N GLN A 59 8.04 -22.43 19.34
CA GLN A 59 9.39 -22.35 19.92
C GLN A 59 10.21 -21.12 19.45
N ASP A 60 9.88 -20.58 18.29
CA ASP A 60 10.45 -19.39 17.66
C ASP A 60 9.70 -18.10 18.07
N PHE A 61 8.82 -18.14 19.07
CA PHE A 61 8.19 -16.94 19.62
C PHE A 61 9.25 -16.00 20.23
N PRO A 62 9.19 -14.68 19.95
CA PRO A 62 10.16 -13.73 20.50
C PRO A 62 9.88 -13.47 21.98
N THR A 63 10.70 -14.05 22.85
CA THR A 63 10.64 -13.83 24.31
C THR A 63 11.64 -12.75 24.73
N HIS A 64 11.47 -12.20 25.93
CA HIS A 64 12.46 -11.26 26.46
C HIS A 64 13.86 -11.90 26.52
N GLU A 65 13.95 -13.15 26.97
CA GLU A 65 15.22 -13.89 27.09
C GLU A 65 15.85 -14.12 25.71
N SER A 66 15.09 -14.63 24.73
CA SER A 66 15.63 -14.88 23.39
C SER A 66 16.04 -13.59 22.67
N ILE A 67 15.29 -12.49 22.81
CA ILE A 67 15.69 -11.19 22.27
C ILE A 67 16.97 -10.68 22.95
N GLN A 68 17.08 -10.78 24.27
CA GLN A 68 18.26 -10.32 24.99
C GLN A 68 19.51 -11.09 24.57
N GLU A 69 19.43 -12.43 24.59
CA GLU A 69 20.54 -13.28 24.17
C GLU A 69 20.96 -12.98 22.73
N PHE A 70 20.00 -12.82 21.83
CA PHE A 70 20.25 -12.46 20.44
C PHE A 70 20.98 -11.11 20.31
N LEU A 71 20.51 -10.06 20.98
CA LEU A 71 21.15 -8.74 20.92
C LEU A 71 22.57 -8.75 21.51
N GLU A 72 22.82 -9.52 22.58
CA GLU A 72 24.15 -9.65 23.18
C GLU A 72 25.11 -10.39 22.23
N GLN A 73 24.66 -11.47 21.59
CA GLN A 73 25.47 -12.25 20.65
C GLN A 73 25.81 -11.47 19.38
N GLU A 74 24.84 -10.74 18.83
CA GLU A 74 25.00 -9.93 17.62
C GLU A 74 25.61 -8.54 17.89
N GLN A 75 25.92 -8.21 19.16
CA GLN A 75 26.50 -6.93 19.60
C GLN A 75 25.62 -5.71 19.23
N LEU A 76 24.31 -5.87 19.39
CA LEU A 76 23.29 -4.87 19.02
C LEU A 76 22.64 -4.16 20.20
N THR A 77 23.09 -4.44 21.44
CA THR A 77 22.57 -3.86 22.68
C THR A 77 22.74 -2.33 22.78
N ASP A 78 23.67 -1.75 22.01
CA ASP A 78 23.87 -0.29 21.92
C ASP A 78 22.83 0.40 21.01
N PHE A 79 22.16 -0.36 20.13
CA PHE A 79 21.20 0.17 19.15
C PHE A 79 19.74 -0.14 19.51
N TYR A 80 19.50 -1.31 20.10
CA TYR A 80 18.16 -1.78 20.42
C TYR A 80 18.02 -2.14 21.89
N SER A 81 16.86 -1.80 22.45
CA SER A 81 16.42 -2.23 23.78
C SER A 81 15.57 -3.49 23.64
N THR A 82 15.87 -4.51 24.44
CA THR A 82 15.08 -5.75 24.51
C THR A 82 13.58 -5.46 24.75
N ASN A 83 13.28 -4.53 25.66
CA ASN A 83 11.90 -4.17 25.99
C ASN A 83 11.19 -3.46 24.83
N ASP A 84 11.91 -2.63 24.09
CA ASP A 84 11.33 -1.89 22.97
C ASP A 84 11.00 -2.85 21.83
N LEU A 85 11.94 -3.73 21.45
CA LEU A 85 11.69 -4.76 20.44
C LEU A 85 10.55 -5.69 20.85
N LEU A 86 10.54 -6.20 22.09
CA LEU A 86 9.44 -7.05 22.57
C LEU A 86 8.09 -6.32 22.48
N SER A 87 8.03 -5.04 22.88
CA SER A 87 6.83 -4.23 22.75
C SER A 87 6.40 -4.05 21.28
N GLN A 88 7.35 -3.95 20.35
CA GLN A 88 7.05 -3.83 18.92
C GLN A 88 6.46 -5.14 18.36
N TYR A 89 7.04 -6.30 18.67
CA TYR A 89 6.49 -7.61 18.29
C TYR A 89 5.08 -7.80 18.83
N LEU A 90 4.87 -7.54 20.12
CA LEU A 90 3.55 -7.64 20.75
C LEU A 90 2.55 -6.63 20.17
N THR A 91 3.01 -5.44 19.76
CA THR A 91 2.17 -4.46 19.05
C THR A 91 1.72 -5.00 17.70
N ILE A 92 2.61 -5.66 16.96
CA ILE A 92 2.26 -6.27 15.67
C ILE A 92 1.23 -7.38 15.89
N LEU A 93 1.53 -8.38 16.73
CA LEU A 93 0.64 -9.51 16.99
C LEU A 93 -0.72 -9.07 17.57
N GLY A 94 -0.72 -8.07 18.45
CA GLY A 94 -1.92 -7.60 19.15
C GLY A 94 -2.78 -6.60 18.39
N LYS A 95 -2.24 -5.88 17.39
CA LYS A 95 -2.99 -4.87 16.62
C LYS A 95 -3.17 -5.21 15.13
N ALA A 96 -2.37 -6.11 14.57
CA ALA A 96 -2.58 -6.57 13.20
C ALA A 96 -3.94 -7.25 13.08
N SER A 97 -4.58 -7.08 11.91
CA SER A 97 -5.81 -7.80 11.61
C SER A 97 -5.51 -9.26 11.31
N ARG A 98 -6.46 -10.15 11.57
CA ARG A 98 -6.38 -11.55 11.17
C ARG A 98 -7.27 -11.80 9.94
N PRO A 99 -6.93 -12.73 9.04
CA PRO A 99 -7.79 -13.10 7.93
C PRO A 99 -9.24 -13.41 8.35
N ILE A 100 -9.45 -14.11 9.46
CA ILE A 100 -10.79 -14.39 9.99
C ILE A 100 -11.58 -13.11 10.32
N ASP A 101 -10.92 -12.09 10.91
CA ASP A 101 -11.56 -10.82 11.27
C ASP A 101 -11.94 -10.00 10.04
N LEU A 102 -11.20 -10.18 8.94
CA LEU A 102 -11.46 -9.54 7.67
C LEU A 102 -12.50 -10.30 6.84
N GLY A 103 -12.93 -11.49 7.28
CA GLY A 103 -13.76 -12.40 6.50
C GLY A 103 -13.12 -12.72 5.16
N THR A 104 -11.79 -12.93 5.15
CA THR A 104 -11.00 -13.12 3.94
C THR A 104 -10.38 -14.51 3.87
N PHE A 105 -10.13 -14.95 2.64
CA PHE A 105 -9.44 -16.18 2.31
C PHE A 105 -7.98 -16.15 2.80
N GLU A 106 -7.55 -17.26 3.39
CA GLU A 106 -6.19 -17.58 3.80
C GLU A 106 -5.87 -19.02 3.42
N VAL A 107 -4.70 -19.26 2.83
CA VAL A 107 -4.21 -20.62 2.57
C VAL A 107 -3.75 -21.22 3.90
N HIS A 108 -4.19 -22.44 4.20
CA HIS A 108 -3.68 -23.23 5.33
C HIS A 108 -2.72 -24.32 4.85
N GLN A 109 -2.96 -24.88 3.67
CA GLN A 109 -2.11 -25.90 3.09
C GLN A 109 -1.98 -25.73 1.57
N ALA A 110 -0.74 -25.68 1.10
CA ALA A 110 -0.39 -25.69 -0.32
C ALA A 110 0.64 -26.78 -0.63
N SER A 111 0.60 -27.31 -1.85
CA SER A 111 1.62 -28.20 -2.42
C SER A 111 2.20 -27.59 -3.70
N ASP A 112 3.32 -28.14 -4.15
CA ASP A 112 3.95 -27.78 -5.44
C ASP A 112 4.26 -26.28 -5.56
N PHE A 113 4.60 -25.65 -4.43
CA PHE A 113 4.95 -24.23 -4.39
C PHE A 113 6.22 -23.97 -5.22
N SER A 114 6.15 -22.94 -6.05
CA SER A 114 7.29 -22.36 -6.74
C SER A 114 7.07 -20.86 -6.94
N SER A 115 8.17 -20.13 -7.07
CA SER A 115 8.14 -18.69 -7.37
C SER A 115 9.20 -18.34 -8.40
N ASP A 116 8.91 -17.35 -9.24
CA ASP A 116 9.91 -16.67 -10.08
C ASP A 116 9.95 -15.17 -9.75
N PRO A 117 11.05 -14.64 -9.21
CA PRO A 117 12.28 -15.37 -8.86
C PRO A 117 12.08 -16.34 -7.69
N GLU A 118 13.01 -17.28 -7.54
CA GLU A 118 13.00 -18.21 -6.40
C GLU A 118 13.13 -17.43 -5.08
N LEU A 119 12.39 -17.87 -4.05
CA LEU A 119 12.53 -17.30 -2.71
C LEU A 119 13.99 -17.48 -2.23
N PRO A 120 14.61 -16.46 -1.61
CA PRO A 120 15.97 -16.56 -1.12
C PRO A 120 16.13 -17.73 -0.14
N PRO A 121 17.28 -18.43 -0.15
CA PRO A 121 17.58 -19.42 0.87
C PRO A 121 17.71 -18.73 2.24
N GLY A 122 17.39 -19.44 3.32
CA GLY A 122 17.61 -18.95 4.69
C GLY A 122 16.53 -18.04 5.25
N LEU A 123 15.29 -18.12 4.76
CA LEU A 123 14.13 -17.38 5.30
C LEU A 123 13.68 -17.79 6.71
N GLY A 124 14.43 -18.68 7.36
CA GLY A 124 14.13 -19.22 8.67
C GLY A 124 14.37 -20.74 8.71
N PRO A 125 14.05 -21.38 9.85
CA PRO A 125 13.92 -22.82 9.94
C PRO A 125 12.92 -23.35 8.90
N ALA A 126 12.97 -24.67 8.63
CA ALA A 126 12.14 -25.28 7.59
C ALA A 126 10.63 -25.01 7.77
N ASP A 127 10.16 -24.94 9.02
CA ASP A 127 8.77 -24.66 9.35
C ASP A 127 8.38 -23.21 9.00
N LEU A 128 9.24 -22.23 9.29
CA LEU A 128 9.02 -20.83 8.89
C LEU A 128 9.10 -20.63 7.36
N LEU A 129 9.89 -21.43 6.65
CA LEU A 129 9.88 -21.40 5.19
C LEU A 129 8.53 -21.83 4.62
N ALA A 130 7.92 -22.90 5.17
CA ALA A 130 6.59 -23.34 4.75
C ALA A 130 5.54 -22.24 5.02
N GLU A 131 5.69 -21.53 6.13
CA GLU A 131 4.86 -20.39 6.49
C GLU A 131 5.03 -19.21 5.51
N SER A 132 6.26 -18.82 5.16
CA SER A 132 6.49 -17.81 4.14
C SER A 132 5.85 -18.20 2.80
N GLN A 133 5.97 -19.46 2.37
CA GLN A 133 5.32 -19.95 1.15
C GLN A 133 3.78 -19.84 1.23
N ARG A 134 3.20 -20.13 2.39
CA ARG A 134 1.76 -19.99 2.65
C ARG A 134 1.29 -18.54 2.57
N VAL A 135 2.06 -17.60 3.12
CA VAL A 135 1.80 -16.16 3.04
C VAL A 135 1.85 -15.69 1.58
N PHE A 136 2.88 -16.08 0.82
CA PHE A 136 3.01 -15.75 -0.60
C PHE A 136 1.84 -16.31 -1.41
N ALA A 137 1.46 -17.57 -1.19
CA ALA A 137 0.31 -18.18 -1.87
C ALA A 137 -1.00 -17.46 -1.54
N THR A 138 -1.21 -17.10 -0.27
CA THR A 138 -2.38 -16.33 0.17
C THR A 138 -2.45 -14.98 -0.54
N VAL A 139 -1.35 -14.22 -0.53
CA VAL A 139 -1.30 -12.91 -1.19
C VAL A 139 -1.50 -13.03 -2.70
N ALA A 140 -0.87 -14.00 -3.36
CA ALA A 140 -0.99 -14.23 -4.80
C ALA A 140 -2.45 -14.51 -5.22
N VAL A 141 -3.16 -15.38 -4.48
CA VAL A 141 -4.58 -15.66 -4.73
C VAL A 141 -5.43 -14.41 -4.50
N ARG A 142 -5.12 -13.60 -3.48
CA ARG A 142 -5.90 -12.40 -3.14
C ARG A 142 -5.66 -11.21 -4.06
N ALA A 143 -4.43 -11.02 -4.54
CA ALA A 143 -4.05 -9.86 -5.34
C ALA A 143 -4.81 -9.78 -6.67
N ASP A 144 -5.10 -10.92 -7.30
CA ASP A 144 -5.81 -10.99 -8.58
C ASP A 144 -7.34 -10.93 -8.41
N ALA A 145 -7.83 -11.52 -7.32
CA ALA A 145 -9.27 -11.71 -7.11
C ALA A 145 -9.98 -10.53 -6.47
N SER A 146 -9.24 -9.69 -5.76
CA SER A 146 -9.82 -8.69 -4.89
C SER A 146 -9.80 -7.29 -5.51
N ALA A 147 -10.81 -6.51 -5.16
CA ALA A 147 -10.85 -5.08 -5.37
C ALA A 147 -9.81 -4.31 -4.53
N THR A 148 -8.97 -5.00 -3.75
CA THR A 148 -8.01 -4.43 -2.80
C THR A 148 -6.57 -4.82 -3.17
N ALA A 149 -5.61 -4.02 -2.75
CA ALA A 149 -4.19 -4.33 -2.98
C ALA A 149 -3.67 -5.20 -1.84
N TRP A 150 -3.05 -6.34 -2.16
CA TRP A 150 -2.44 -7.28 -1.19
C TRP A 150 -0.97 -7.50 -1.49
N TRP A 151 -0.14 -7.29 -0.48
CA TRP A 151 1.31 -7.29 -0.58
C TRP A 151 1.89 -8.09 0.60
N VAL A 152 3.06 -8.69 0.43
CA VAL A 152 3.78 -9.43 1.48
C VAL A 152 4.74 -8.48 2.20
N GLY A 153 4.62 -8.34 3.51
CA GLY A 153 5.67 -7.73 4.34
C GLY A 153 6.68 -8.79 4.74
N SER A 154 7.72 -8.97 3.93
CA SER A 154 8.57 -10.16 3.98
C SER A 154 9.70 -10.07 5.00
N ALA A 155 10.22 -11.23 5.42
CA ALA A 155 11.50 -11.39 6.12
C ALA A 155 12.71 -11.53 5.18
N MET A 156 12.53 -11.42 3.87
CA MET A 156 13.62 -11.50 2.89
C MET A 156 14.58 -10.32 2.99
N ASN A 157 15.88 -10.55 2.79
CA ASN A 157 16.84 -9.49 2.57
C ASN A 157 16.70 -8.98 1.12
N GLY A 158 16.11 -7.81 0.97
CA GLY A 158 15.92 -7.11 -0.29
C GLY A 158 16.04 -5.61 -0.04
N THR A 159 16.00 -4.80 -1.10
CA THR A 159 16.09 -3.34 -0.96
C THR A 159 14.96 -2.62 -1.70
N SER A 160 13.96 -3.36 -2.18
CA SER A 160 12.92 -2.82 -3.05
C SER A 160 11.71 -3.73 -3.17
N ASN A 161 10.56 -3.13 -3.45
CA ASN A 161 9.35 -3.82 -3.89
C ASN A 161 9.65 -4.75 -5.09
N GLN A 162 9.48 -6.05 -4.86
CA GLN A 162 9.72 -7.09 -5.84
C GLN A 162 8.45 -7.89 -6.11
N SER A 163 8.23 -8.26 -7.37
CA SER A 163 7.13 -9.11 -7.81
C SER A 163 7.63 -10.53 -8.01
N PHE A 164 6.85 -11.49 -7.53
CA PHE A 164 7.09 -12.92 -7.62
C PHE A 164 5.93 -13.58 -8.32
N ASP A 165 6.17 -14.29 -9.42
CA ASP A 165 5.17 -15.14 -10.05
C ASP A 165 5.08 -16.44 -9.24
N VAL A 166 4.06 -16.55 -8.40
CA VAL A 166 3.83 -17.65 -7.47
C VAL A 166 2.91 -18.68 -8.12
N SER A 167 3.36 -19.93 -8.14
CA SER A 167 2.56 -21.10 -8.55
C SER A 167 2.45 -22.08 -7.39
N ALA A 168 1.23 -22.54 -7.10
CA ALA A 168 0.98 -23.55 -6.08
C ALA A 168 -0.37 -24.26 -6.30
N SER A 169 -0.56 -25.39 -5.62
CA SER A 169 -1.84 -26.11 -5.50
C SER A 169 -2.38 -25.96 -4.08
N VAL A 170 -3.49 -25.25 -3.91
CA VAL A 170 -4.13 -25.04 -2.59
C VAL A 170 -4.98 -26.26 -2.26
N VAL A 171 -4.73 -26.87 -1.10
CA VAL A 171 -5.42 -28.08 -0.61
C VAL A 171 -6.37 -27.76 0.53
N ALA A 172 -6.02 -26.79 1.39
CA ALA A 172 -6.86 -26.33 2.50
C ALA A 172 -6.75 -24.81 2.68
N ALA A 173 -7.86 -24.18 3.08
CA ALA A 173 -7.96 -22.73 3.30
C ALA A 173 -9.04 -22.40 4.34
N SER A 174 -8.97 -21.22 4.95
CA SER A 174 -9.92 -20.74 5.97
C SER A 174 -11.37 -20.66 5.48
N HIS A 175 -11.58 -20.55 4.18
CA HIS A 175 -12.91 -20.48 3.55
C HIS A 175 -13.01 -21.50 2.40
N ASP A 176 -13.73 -22.61 2.67
CA ASP A 176 -14.07 -23.67 1.70
C ASP A 176 -15.34 -23.30 0.91
N PRO A 177 -15.31 -23.27 -0.42
CA PRO A 177 -14.86 -22.15 -1.27
C PRO A 177 -15.95 -21.04 -1.50
N ALA A 178 -15.51 -19.79 -1.74
CA ALA A 178 -16.13 -18.82 -2.69
C ALA A 178 -15.21 -17.61 -2.92
N PRO A 179 -15.15 -16.95 -4.11
CA PRO A 179 -15.32 -17.40 -5.49
C PRO A 179 -14.03 -17.14 -6.32
N VAL A 180 -12.83 -17.20 -5.71
CA VAL A 180 -11.63 -16.79 -6.45
C VAL A 180 -11.30 -17.77 -7.58
N ASP A 181 -11.15 -19.07 -7.26
CA ASP A 181 -10.67 -20.07 -8.23
C ASP A 181 -11.43 -21.41 -8.26
N GLY A 182 -12.49 -21.56 -7.47
CA GLY A 182 -13.33 -22.76 -7.45
C GLY A 182 -13.16 -23.63 -6.21
N ALA A 183 -13.54 -24.91 -6.31
CA ALA A 183 -13.47 -25.87 -5.21
C ALA A 183 -12.03 -26.35 -4.96
N LEU A 184 -11.74 -26.70 -3.71
CA LEU A 184 -10.45 -27.29 -3.34
C LEU A 184 -10.37 -28.76 -3.80
N PRO A 185 -9.19 -29.25 -4.24
CA PRO A 185 -7.98 -28.46 -4.47
C PRO A 185 -8.04 -27.68 -5.80
N PHE A 186 -7.34 -26.54 -5.87
CA PHE A 186 -7.13 -25.79 -7.10
C PHE A 186 -5.67 -25.35 -7.25
N SER A 187 -5.23 -25.16 -8.49
CA SER A 187 -3.89 -24.67 -8.80
C SER A 187 -3.95 -23.29 -9.44
N PHE A 188 -2.96 -22.45 -9.18
CA PHE A 188 -2.89 -21.09 -9.72
C PHE A 188 -1.46 -20.72 -10.14
N THR A 189 -1.32 -19.63 -10.89
CA THR A 189 -0.05 -18.95 -11.15
C THR A 189 -0.32 -17.46 -11.22
N ARG A 190 0.18 -16.69 -10.24
CA ARG A 190 -0.17 -15.28 -10.03
C ARG A 190 0.95 -14.51 -9.37
N ALA A 191 0.96 -13.20 -9.57
CA ALA A 191 1.95 -12.33 -8.96
C ALA A 191 1.63 -12.05 -7.47
N ALA A 192 2.61 -12.24 -6.59
CA ALA A 192 2.67 -11.66 -5.25
C ALA A 192 3.72 -10.54 -5.25
N ARG A 193 3.40 -9.40 -4.62
CA ARG A 193 4.35 -8.29 -4.46
C ARG A 193 4.81 -8.20 -3.03
N THR A 194 6.04 -7.79 -2.84
CA THR A 194 6.65 -7.64 -1.52
C THR A 194 6.86 -6.17 -1.19
N ILE A 195 6.89 -5.85 0.08
CA ILE A 195 7.20 -4.53 0.60
C ILE A 195 7.96 -4.67 1.90
N GLU A 196 9.02 -3.89 2.03
CA GLU A 196 9.82 -3.84 3.25
C GLU A 196 9.52 -2.54 3.99
N ARG A 197 9.35 -1.44 3.23
CA ARG A 197 9.05 -0.12 3.77
C ARG A 197 8.01 0.61 2.91
N LEU A 198 7.19 1.48 3.50
CA LEU A 198 6.21 2.26 2.73
C LEU A 198 6.84 3.15 1.66
N LYS A 199 8.09 3.58 1.85
CA LYS A 199 8.82 4.34 0.82
C LYS A 199 9.00 3.54 -0.48
N ASP A 200 8.95 2.21 -0.43
CA ASP A 200 9.05 1.34 -1.61
C ASP A 200 7.78 1.40 -2.47
N LEU A 201 6.69 1.97 -1.93
CA LEU A 201 5.47 2.29 -2.68
C LEU A 201 5.61 3.56 -3.54
N VAL A 202 6.70 4.32 -3.39
CA VAL A 202 6.98 5.55 -4.16
C VAL A 202 7.47 5.16 -5.55
N ASP A 203 6.61 4.47 -6.28
CA ASP A 203 6.77 4.02 -7.65
C ASP A 203 5.44 4.23 -8.40
N SER A 204 5.52 4.61 -9.66
CA SER A 204 4.32 4.91 -10.47
C SER A 204 3.42 3.69 -10.65
N ASN A 205 3.98 2.48 -10.81
CA ASN A 205 3.21 1.27 -11.01
C ASN A 205 2.49 0.84 -9.71
N SER A 206 3.19 0.92 -8.59
CA SER A 206 2.67 0.66 -7.24
C SER A 206 1.52 1.61 -6.89
N ALA A 207 1.74 2.90 -7.07
CA ALA A 207 0.73 3.92 -6.83
C ALA A 207 -0.49 3.77 -7.76
N GLU A 208 -0.29 3.35 -9.02
CA GLU A 208 -1.41 3.07 -9.94
C GLU A 208 -2.23 1.84 -9.48
N VAL A 209 -1.59 0.79 -8.96
CA VAL A 209 -2.31 -0.35 -8.37
C VAL A 209 -3.16 0.10 -7.18
N LEU A 210 -2.61 0.94 -6.30
CA LEU A 210 -3.35 1.52 -5.18
C LEU A 210 -4.52 2.39 -5.65
N TRP A 211 -4.35 3.18 -6.71
CA TRP A 211 -5.41 3.98 -7.32
C TRP A 211 -6.56 3.10 -7.82
N LYS A 212 -6.26 2.01 -8.52
CA LYS A 212 -7.27 1.06 -9.03
C LYS A 212 -8.03 0.36 -7.89
N ALA A 213 -7.33 0.10 -6.79
CA ALA A 213 -7.89 -0.52 -5.59
C ALA A 213 -8.59 0.47 -4.63
N ALA A 214 -8.49 1.78 -4.88
CA ALA A 214 -9.01 2.79 -3.97
C ALA A 214 -10.54 2.79 -3.91
N ARG A 215 -11.09 2.83 -2.70
CA ARG A 215 -12.54 2.85 -2.39
C ARG A 215 -12.93 3.99 -1.45
N SER A 216 -11.97 4.72 -0.90
CA SER A 216 -12.20 5.89 -0.06
C SER A 216 -11.38 7.10 -0.52
N PRO A 217 -11.76 8.32 -0.11
CA PRO A 217 -10.96 9.52 -0.35
C PRO A 217 -9.54 9.42 0.21
N GLU A 218 -9.37 8.78 1.37
CA GLU A 218 -8.06 8.60 2.00
C GLU A 218 -7.16 7.67 1.18
N GLU A 219 -7.71 6.60 0.61
CA GLU A 219 -6.98 5.69 -0.29
C GLU A 219 -6.60 6.37 -1.61
N LEU A 220 -7.51 7.17 -2.19
CA LEU A 220 -7.21 7.99 -3.37
C LEU A 220 -6.11 9.00 -3.07
N HIS A 221 -6.16 9.65 -1.90
CA HIS A 221 -5.14 10.59 -1.46
C HIS A 221 -3.77 9.92 -1.33
N MET A 222 -3.70 8.75 -0.70
CA MET A 222 -2.46 7.98 -0.58
C MET A 222 -1.90 7.60 -1.97
N ALA A 223 -2.75 7.07 -2.86
CA ALA A 223 -2.32 6.70 -4.21
C ALA A 223 -1.81 7.90 -5.02
N ILE A 224 -2.52 9.04 -4.99
CA ILE A 224 -2.08 10.26 -5.68
C ILE A 224 -0.78 10.79 -5.08
N THR A 225 -0.62 10.78 -3.74
CA THR A 225 0.58 11.27 -3.07
C THR A 225 1.81 10.47 -3.49
N LEU A 226 1.73 9.14 -3.45
CA LEU A 226 2.82 8.25 -3.85
C LEU A 226 3.16 8.42 -5.34
N GLY A 227 2.14 8.50 -6.20
CA GLY A 227 2.34 8.71 -7.64
C GLY A 227 2.92 10.09 -7.97
N ALA A 228 2.47 11.13 -7.28
CA ALA A 228 3.00 12.49 -7.44
C ALA A 228 4.46 12.57 -6.99
N LEU A 229 4.81 11.94 -5.85
CA LEU A 229 6.19 11.88 -5.37
C LEU A 229 7.09 11.11 -6.36
N ALA A 230 6.62 9.98 -6.89
CA ALA A 230 7.35 9.23 -7.92
C ALA A 230 7.58 10.08 -9.19
N VAL A 231 6.55 10.81 -9.65
CA VAL A 231 6.67 11.75 -10.77
C VAL A 231 7.66 12.87 -10.46
N ARG A 232 7.61 13.46 -9.26
CA ARG A 232 8.56 14.51 -8.83
C ARG A 232 10.00 13.98 -8.81
N ARG A 233 10.21 12.81 -8.20
CA ARG A 233 11.53 12.15 -8.10
C ARG A 233 12.12 11.77 -9.46
N SER A 234 11.28 11.48 -10.46
CA SER A 234 11.75 11.25 -11.83
C SER A 234 12.46 12.46 -12.46
N MET A 235 12.18 13.67 -11.97
CA MET A 235 12.83 14.92 -12.40
C MET A 235 13.86 15.41 -11.36
N HIS A 236 13.60 15.16 -10.08
CA HIS A 236 14.39 15.62 -8.94
C HIS A 236 14.53 14.48 -7.90
N PRO A 237 15.52 13.58 -8.02
CA PRO A 237 15.62 12.34 -7.22
C PRO A 237 15.55 12.54 -5.70
N GLU A 238 16.09 13.64 -5.19
CA GLU A 238 16.10 13.99 -3.77
C GLU A 238 14.77 14.56 -3.25
N SER A 239 13.74 14.67 -4.09
CA SER A 239 12.49 15.32 -3.68
C SER A 239 11.77 14.55 -2.58
N GLY A 240 11.30 15.32 -1.59
CA GLY A 240 10.49 14.87 -0.47
C GLY A 240 9.00 15.19 -0.64
N LEU A 241 8.20 14.86 0.37
CA LEU A 241 6.76 15.16 0.38
C LEU A 241 6.46 16.67 0.45
N GLU A 242 7.39 17.45 1.00
CA GLU A 242 7.34 18.90 1.07
C GLU A 242 7.46 19.60 -0.29
N ASP A 243 7.97 18.90 -1.31
CA ASP A 243 8.04 19.41 -2.69
C ASP A 243 6.73 19.24 -3.46
N LEU A 244 5.74 18.58 -2.88
CA LEU A 244 4.42 18.37 -3.48
C LEU A 244 3.45 19.48 -3.07
N LEU A 245 2.51 19.80 -3.98
CA LEU A 245 1.38 20.64 -3.62
C LEU A 245 0.52 19.94 -2.58
N THR A 246 0.13 20.67 -1.53
CA THR A 246 -0.87 20.17 -0.58
C THR A 246 -2.19 19.97 -1.30
N PHE A 247 -2.88 18.87 -1.01
CA PHE A 247 -4.17 18.61 -1.64
C PHE A 247 -5.12 17.77 -0.78
N THR A 248 -6.39 17.83 -1.16
CA THR A 248 -7.49 17.05 -0.61
C THR A 248 -8.31 16.42 -1.73
N VAL A 249 -9.05 15.37 -1.39
CA VAL A 249 -10.01 14.71 -2.28
C VAL A 249 -11.42 15.17 -1.90
N GLY A 250 -12.12 15.83 -2.82
CA GLY A 250 -13.48 16.30 -2.63
C GLY A 250 -14.47 15.12 -2.53
N THR A 251 -15.61 15.38 -1.89
CA THR A 251 -16.63 14.34 -1.59
C THR A 251 -17.18 13.64 -2.82
N GLU A 252 -17.34 14.40 -3.91
CA GLU A 252 -17.90 13.88 -5.18
C GLU A 252 -16.84 13.27 -6.10
N PHE A 253 -15.55 13.38 -5.74
CA PHE A 253 -14.47 13.00 -6.64
C PHE A 253 -14.54 11.50 -6.96
N ALA A 254 -14.57 10.65 -5.94
CA ALA A 254 -14.61 9.20 -6.10
C ALA A 254 -15.82 8.74 -6.93
N ALA A 255 -17.02 9.26 -6.65
CA ALA A 255 -18.22 8.92 -7.39
C ALA A 255 -18.10 9.34 -8.87
N SER A 256 -17.63 10.56 -9.13
CA SER A 256 -17.46 11.08 -10.48
C SER A 256 -16.44 10.29 -11.32
N LEU A 257 -15.41 9.73 -10.67
CA LEU A 257 -14.44 8.85 -11.34
C LEU A 257 -15.14 7.63 -11.91
N ILE A 258 -15.98 6.96 -11.11
CA ILE A 258 -16.71 5.76 -11.55
C ILE A 258 -17.71 6.10 -12.67
N THR A 259 -18.47 7.17 -12.51
CA THR A 259 -19.45 7.65 -13.50
C THR A 259 -18.81 7.90 -14.87
N HIS A 260 -17.58 8.41 -14.88
CA HIS A 260 -16.88 8.81 -16.11
C HIS A 260 -15.79 7.83 -16.55
N GLN A 261 -15.81 6.58 -16.07
CA GLN A 261 -14.84 5.55 -16.44
C GLN A 261 -13.38 5.93 -16.13
N CYS A 262 -13.17 6.72 -15.09
CA CYS A 262 -11.90 7.25 -14.63
C CYS A 262 -11.42 6.64 -13.30
N GLY A 263 -12.18 5.73 -12.69
CA GLY A 263 -11.79 5.03 -11.47
C GLY A 263 -11.50 3.54 -11.73
N GLY A 264 -10.93 2.85 -10.73
CA GLY A 264 -10.71 1.41 -10.82
C GLY A 264 -9.92 0.98 -12.06
N SER A 265 -10.30 -0.14 -12.68
CA SER A 265 -9.69 -0.61 -13.94
C SER A 265 -10.41 -0.11 -15.20
N GLN A 266 -11.12 1.03 -15.12
CA GLN A 266 -11.90 1.57 -16.25
C GLN A 266 -11.02 2.29 -17.29
N ASN A 267 -11.59 2.55 -18.47
CA ASN A 267 -10.90 3.00 -19.70
C ASN A 267 -9.98 4.21 -19.55
N TYR A 268 -10.34 5.20 -18.72
CA TYR A 268 -9.60 6.45 -18.57
C TYR A 268 -8.91 6.56 -17.20
N SER A 269 -8.88 5.46 -16.44
CA SER A 269 -8.37 5.44 -15.07
C SER A 269 -6.91 5.85 -14.99
N SER A 270 -6.01 5.15 -15.70
CA SER A 270 -4.58 5.44 -15.68
C SER A 270 -4.26 6.86 -16.14
N THR A 271 -4.97 7.37 -17.17
CA THR A 271 -4.76 8.75 -17.64
C THR A 271 -5.23 9.76 -16.60
N THR A 272 -6.35 9.52 -15.92
CA THR A 272 -6.85 10.42 -14.87
C THR A 272 -5.91 10.43 -13.67
N PHE A 273 -5.46 9.26 -13.23
CA PHE A 273 -4.45 9.10 -12.20
C PHE A 273 -3.18 9.91 -12.52
N GLN A 274 -2.60 9.71 -13.71
CA GLN A 274 -1.42 10.46 -14.16
C GLN A 274 -1.64 11.97 -14.15
N ARG A 275 -2.82 12.46 -14.54
CA ARG A 275 -3.13 13.89 -14.49
C ARG A 275 -3.22 14.42 -13.06
N CYS A 276 -3.78 13.65 -12.12
CA CYS A 276 -3.78 14.02 -10.70
C CYS A 276 -2.34 14.11 -10.18
N CYS A 277 -1.53 13.08 -10.41
CA CYS A 277 -0.12 13.06 -9.99
C CYS A 277 0.69 14.22 -10.56
N GLN A 278 0.53 14.53 -11.85
CA GLN A 278 1.24 15.63 -12.51
C GLN A 278 0.82 17.01 -12.01
N VAL A 279 -0.46 17.19 -11.66
CA VAL A 279 -0.95 18.43 -11.04
C VAL A 279 -0.30 18.60 -9.67
N ILE A 280 -0.28 17.56 -8.84
CA ILE A 280 0.28 17.63 -7.48
C ILE A 280 1.81 17.74 -7.47
N ALA A 281 2.49 17.08 -8.40
CA ALA A 281 3.95 17.14 -8.54
C ALA A 281 4.46 18.50 -9.07
N ASP A 282 3.56 19.35 -9.59
CA ASP A 282 3.85 20.69 -10.14
C ASP A 282 5.10 20.75 -11.03
N ILE A 283 5.15 19.86 -12.03
CA ILE A 283 6.29 19.76 -12.95
C ILE A 283 6.06 20.51 -14.28
N GLY A 284 5.01 21.34 -14.37
CA GLY A 284 4.71 22.17 -15.55
C GLY A 284 4.30 21.43 -16.83
N VAL A 285 4.14 20.10 -16.79
CA VAL A 285 3.79 19.27 -17.96
C VAL A 285 2.30 19.37 -18.33
N VAL A 286 1.43 19.61 -17.33
CA VAL A 286 -0.02 19.62 -17.53
C VAL A 286 -0.52 21.04 -17.82
N GLU A 287 -1.22 21.20 -18.94
CA GLU A 287 -1.88 22.47 -19.27
C GLU A 287 -3.15 22.65 -18.42
N THR A 288 -3.00 23.38 -17.33
CA THR A 288 -4.10 23.81 -16.47
C THR A 288 -4.78 25.07 -17.02
N LYS A 289 -6.12 25.10 -17.03
CA LYS A 289 -6.91 26.27 -17.47
C LYS A 289 -7.92 26.69 -16.41
N ILE A 290 -8.13 28.00 -16.27
CA ILE A 290 -9.24 28.52 -15.47
C ILE A 290 -10.60 28.05 -16.03
N MET A 291 -11.53 27.75 -15.12
CA MET A 291 -12.93 27.54 -15.45
C MET A 291 -13.71 28.84 -15.34
N GLY A 292 -14.68 29.05 -16.23
CA GLY A 292 -15.38 30.32 -16.38
C GLY A 292 -14.67 31.27 -17.35
N ARG A 293 -15.43 31.86 -18.27
CA ARG A 293 -15.00 32.96 -19.14
C ARG A 293 -16.17 33.94 -19.29
N PRO A 294 -15.94 35.26 -19.20
CA PRO A 294 -14.65 35.94 -19.02
C PRO A 294 -14.10 35.87 -17.58
N THR A 295 -14.97 35.62 -16.60
CA THR A 295 -14.62 35.56 -15.18
C THR A 295 -14.44 34.12 -14.73
N GLN A 296 -13.44 33.89 -13.86
CA GLN A 296 -13.22 32.59 -13.25
C GLN A 296 -14.39 32.23 -12.32
N ILE A 297 -14.85 30.99 -12.38
CA ILE A 297 -15.83 30.47 -11.42
C ILE A 297 -15.15 30.42 -10.05
N ARG A 298 -15.85 30.95 -9.04
CA ARG A 298 -15.40 30.99 -7.65
C ARG A 298 -16.36 30.17 -6.79
N ARG A 299 -15.83 29.40 -5.85
CA ARG A 299 -16.66 28.68 -4.87
C ARG A 299 -17.20 29.70 -3.87
N GLU A 300 -18.51 29.75 -3.68
CA GLU A 300 -19.14 30.76 -2.82
C GLU A 300 -18.66 30.71 -1.37
N ALA A 301 -18.40 29.50 -0.86
CA ALA A 301 -18.08 29.28 0.54
C ALA A 301 -16.69 29.80 0.98
N ASP A 302 -15.69 29.74 0.09
CA ASP A 302 -14.29 30.09 0.44
C ASP A 302 -13.56 30.88 -0.66
N ASN A 303 -14.26 31.32 -1.70
CA ASN A 303 -13.74 32.06 -2.85
C ASN A 303 -12.63 31.32 -3.63
N SER A 304 -12.53 29.99 -3.49
CA SER A 304 -11.58 29.16 -4.23
C SER A 304 -11.79 29.26 -5.73
N GLY A 305 -10.69 29.31 -6.49
CA GLY A 305 -10.72 29.43 -7.95
C GLY A 305 -10.92 28.08 -8.64
N ALA A 306 -11.85 27.98 -9.57
CA ALA A 306 -12.05 26.75 -10.33
C ALA A 306 -11.03 26.61 -11.47
N TYR A 307 -10.47 25.41 -11.60
CA TYR A 307 -9.52 25.02 -12.65
C TYR A 307 -9.93 23.70 -13.31
N ARG A 308 -9.42 23.50 -14.52
CA ARG A 308 -9.64 22.28 -15.31
C ARG A 308 -8.37 21.83 -16.02
N VAL A 309 -8.24 20.52 -16.13
CA VAL A 309 -7.21 19.82 -16.88
C VAL A 309 -7.86 18.85 -17.87
N HIS A 310 -7.32 18.76 -19.08
CA HIS A 310 -7.81 17.80 -20.07
C HIS A 310 -7.31 16.38 -19.74
N ILE A 311 -8.25 15.43 -19.64
CA ILE A 311 -7.95 13.99 -19.54
C ILE A 311 -7.90 13.41 -20.95
N THR A 312 -8.97 13.59 -21.74
CA THR A 312 -9.05 13.07 -23.11
C THR A 312 -9.28 14.20 -24.14
N LYS A 313 -8.73 14.02 -25.35
CA LYS A 313 -8.88 14.99 -26.46
C LYS A 313 -10.03 14.65 -27.43
N GLY A 314 -10.60 13.45 -27.35
CA GLY A 314 -11.56 12.88 -28.31
C GLY A 314 -13.02 12.85 -27.87
N HIS A 315 -13.71 11.75 -28.20
CA HIS A 315 -15.18 11.63 -28.29
C HIS A 315 -15.98 12.06 -27.05
N GLN A 316 -15.53 11.75 -25.83
CA GLN A 316 -16.16 12.23 -24.58
C GLN A 316 -15.55 13.55 -24.06
N ALA A 317 -14.32 13.89 -24.44
CA ALA A 317 -13.58 15.07 -24.00
C ALA A 317 -13.70 15.33 -22.48
N LEU A 318 -13.16 14.40 -21.69
CA LEU A 318 -13.19 14.41 -20.23
C LEU A 318 -12.22 15.43 -19.63
N ARG A 319 -12.62 16.01 -18.50
CA ARG A 319 -11.86 17.03 -17.78
C ARG A 319 -11.80 16.71 -16.30
N LEU A 320 -10.60 16.77 -15.74
CA LEU A 320 -10.37 16.80 -14.30
C LEU A 320 -10.63 18.23 -13.83
N LEU A 321 -11.52 18.39 -12.85
CA LEU A 321 -11.88 19.68 -12.28
C LEU A 321 -11.39 19.73 -10.83
N TYR A 322 -10.81 20.86 -10.45
CA TYR A 322 -10.32 21.06 -9.10
C TYR A 322 -10.43 22.52 -8.71
N TRP A 323 -10.40 22.74 -7.40
CA TRP A 323 -10.36 24.06 -6.80
C TRP A 323 -8.96 24.38 -6.31
N ASP A 324 -8.52 25.61 -6.56
CA ASP A 324 -7.37 26.22 -5.92
C ASP A 324 -7.84 26.92 -4.64
N THR A 325 -7.55 26.29 -3.50
CA THR A 325 -8.00 26.72 -2.18
C THR A 325 -6.83 27.33 -1.40
N PRO A 326 -7.08 28.10 -0.33
CA PRO A 326 -6.00 28.61 0.53
C PRO A 326 -5.11 27.52 1.15
N GLY A 327 -5.62 26.29 1.28
CA GLY A 327 -4.89 25.13 1.82
C GLY A 327 -4.25 24.24 0.76
N GLY A 328 -4.29 24.63 -0.52
CA GLY A 328 -3.82 23.84 -1.65
C GLY A 328 -4.95 23.39 -2.57
N ILE A 329 -4.74 22.27 -3.28
CA ILE A 329 -5.66 21.78 -4.31
C ILE A 329 -6.78 20.93 -3.69
N GLU A 330 -8.00 21.07 -4.20
CA GLU A 330 -9.08 20.12 -3.93
C GLU A 330 -9.57 19.52 -5.25
N PHE A 331 -9.27 18.23 -5.48
CA PHE A 331 -9.84 17.50 -6.60
C PHE A 331 -11.35 17.36 -6.40
N ALA A 332 -12.14 18.01 -7.24
CA ALA A 332 -13.58 18.13 -7.05
C ALA A 332 -14.32 16.97 -7.73
N ASN A 333 -14.18 16.86 -9.06
CA ASN A 333 -14.85 15.86 -9.87
C ASN A 333 -14.20 15.72 -11.26
N VAL A 334 -14.54 14.66 -11.98
CA VAL A 334 -14.34 14.52 -13.43
C VAL A 334 -15.65 14.78 -14.15
N GLU A 335 -15.62 15.46 -15.30
CA GLU A 335 -16.82 15.77 -16.07
C GLU A 335 -16.54 15.85 -17.59
N VAL A 336 -17.58 15.60 -18.41
CA VAL A 336 -17.51 15.80 -19.86
C VAL A 336 -17.55 17.28 -20.23
N LYS A 337 -16.74 17.68 -21.22
CA LYS A 337 -16.59 19.08 -21.67
C LYS A 337 -17.90 19.83 -21.92
N LYS A 338 -18.96 19.15 -22.39
CA LYS A 338 -20.26 19.77 -22.73
C LYS A 338 -21.16 20.03 -21.51
N LYS A 339 -20.90 19.40 -20.35
CA LYS A 339 -21.68 19.54 -19.12
C LYS A 339 -20.84 20.06 -17.96
N ILE A 340 -19.81 20.88 -18.24
CA ILE A 340 -18.79 21.22 -17.25
C ILE A 340 -19.41 21.91 -16.02
N ALA A 341 -19.59 21.13 -14.96
CA ALA A 341 -20.03 21.55 -13.64
C ALA A 341 -18.97 21.08 -12.65
N ILE A 342 -18.51 22.00 -11.80
CA ILE A 342 -17.54 21.69 -10.76
C ILE A 342 -18.28 21.56 -9.44
N GLU A 343 -18.07 20.43 -8.77
CA GLU A 343 -18.75 20.14 -7.51
C GLU A 343 -18.24 21.03 -6.39
N ALA A 344 -19.14 21.58 -5.58
CA ALA A 344 -18.78 22.51 -4.52
C ALA A 344 -18.00 21.84 -3.39
N GLY A 345 -18.14 20.52 -3.22
CA GLY A 345 -17.52 19.74 -2.15
C GLY A 345 -18.05 20.12 -0.76
N ASN A 346 -17.71 19.30 0.25
CA ASN A 346 -18.01 19.59 1.65
C ASN A 346 -16.74 20.00 2.41
N ILE A 347 -16.61 21.30 2.69
CA ILE A 347 -15.45 21.86 3.39
C ILE A 347 -15.26 21.22 4.77
N ALA A 348 -16.34 20.87 5.47
CA ALA A 348 -16.29 20.29 6.81
C ALA A 348 -15.79 18.83 6.82
N GLN A 349 -15.80 18.15 5.66
CA GLN A 349 -15.35 16.77 5.52
C GLN A 349 -13.93 16.66 4.92
N ARG A 350 -13.24 17.80 4.73
CA ARG A 350 -11.84 17.80 4.31
C ARG A 350 -10.98 17.16 5.40
N LYS A 351 -10.61 15.89 5.20
CA LYS A 351 -9.60 15.23 6.03
C LYS A 351 -8.23 15.44 5.40
N ASN A 352 -7.32 16.03 6.17
CA ASN A 352 -5.90 15.98 5.83
C ASN A 352 -5.39 14.59 6.21
N VAL A 353 -5.02 13.79 5.23
CA VAL A 353 -4.26 12.55 5.47
C VAL A 353 -2.79 12.96 5.59
N CYS A 354 -2.23 12.84 6.80
CA CYS A 354 -0.81 13.08 7.03
C CYS A 354 -0.07 11.76 6.78
N ILE A 355 0.67 11.67 5.68
CA ILE A 355 1.49 10.48 5.34
C ILE A 355 2.98 10.72 5.70
N LYS A 356 3.34 11.93 6.13
CA LYS A 356 4.74 12.38 6.28
C LYS A 356 5.59 11.49 7.18
N GLN A 357 5.08 11.08 8.34
CA GLN A 357 5.87 10.38 9.36
C GLN A 357 6.32 8.97 8.98
N VAL A 358 5.83 8.41 7.86
CA VAL A 358 6.02 6.99 7.52
C VAL A 358 6.72 6.79 6.16
N LEU A 359 6.87 7.86 5.37
CA LEU A 359 7.57 7.81 4.07
C LEU A 359 9.00 8.38 4.11
N ASP A 360 9.33 9.14 5.17
CA ASP A 360 10.68 9.57 5.51
C ASP A 360 11.37 8.48 6.33
#